data_AF-A0A165EBW2-F1
#
_entry.id   AF-A0A165EBW2-F1
#
_cell.length_a   1.000
_cell.length_b   1.000
_cell.length_c   1.000
_cell.angle_alpha   90.00
_cell.angle_beta   90.00
_cell.angle_gamma   90.00
#
_symmetry.space_group_name_H-M   'P 1'
#
loop_
_entity.id
_entity.type
_entity.pdbx_description
1 polymer ?
#
loop_
_entity_poly.entity_id
_entity_poly.type
_entity_poly.pdbx_seq_one_letter_code
_entity_poly.pdbx_strand_id
1 'polypeptide(L)'
;LAFWLSAGAWDAAAVWTMMDDATRKSVSDSYHAAGKTIRVSMFGATEYPLLSGGDPVAIGNSVADFVKKYGLDGVDVDYEDSGSFQTATGGGEDFLITLTKTLRAALPSPQYVITHAPQAPYFTTASNYPNGAYLKVHKEVGDMIDFYNIQFYNQGAGYYEDCAGLFDKSPDFFAGTSVNEIAASGIPIEKIVIGKPGGPGDGNNGIMTPADIGSCISSKGNKAGGVMAWQLSHAGADWIAAAKGGL
;
A
#
# COMPACT_ATOMS: atom_id res chain seq x y z
N LEU A 1 10.00 9.89 2.01
CA LEU A 1 8.57 9.91 2.40
C LEU A 1 7.84 10.98 1.61
N ALA A 2 6.59 10.74 1.19
CA ALA A 2 5.82 11.69 0.38
C ALA A 2 4.33 11.55 0.73
N PHE A 3 3.89 12.28 1.75
CA PHE A 3 2.57 12.11 2.34
C PHE A 3 1.63 13.29 2.06
N TRP A 4 0.37 12.97 1.82
CA TRP A 4 -0.75 13.88 1.99
C TRP A 4 -1.46 13.53 3.30
N LEU A 5 -1.48 14.49 4.22
CA LEU A 5 -2.22 14.41 5.46
C LEU A 5 -3.42 15.38 5.42
N SER A 6 -4.35 15.28 6.37
CA SER A 6 -5.49 16.22 6.47
C SER A 6 -5.06 17.68 6.59
N ALA A 7 -3.83 17.94 7.07
CA ALA A 7 -3.22 19.27 7.14
C ALA A 7 -2.53 19.72 5.83
N GLY A 8 -2.46 18.87 4.80
CA GLY A 8 -1.82 19.14 3.51
C GLY A 8 -0.65 18.21 3.20
N ALA A 9 0.23 18.63 2.30
CA ALA A 9 1.38 17.84 1.87
C ALA A 9 2.57 17.92 2.86
N TRP A 10 3.22 16.78 3.08
CA TRP A 10 4.36 16.60 3.98
C TRP A 10 5.53 15.92 3.26
N ASP A 11 6.73 16.07 3.82
CA ASP A 11 7.97 15.49 3.30
C ASP A 11 8.21 15.83 1.81
N ALA A 12 8.53 14.83 0.98
CA ALA A 12 8.78 15.05 -0.44
C ALA A 12 7.52 15.52 -1.19
N ALA A 13 6.30 15.28 -0.68
CA ALA A 13 5.09 15.87 -1.26
C ALA A 13 5.05 17.39 -1.00
N ALA A 14 5.47 17.86 0.17
CA ALA A 14 5.61 19.29 0.44
C ALA A 14 6.63 19.93 -0.50
N VAL A 15 7.79 19.29 -0.67
CA VAL A 15 8.82 19.72 -1.63
C VAL A 15 8.27 19.78 -3.06
N TRP A 16 7.49 18.78 -3.47
CA TRP A 16 6.83 18.75 -4.78
C TRP A 16 5.92 19.97 -5.01
N THR A 17 5.18 20.40 -3.98
CA THR A 17 4.31 21.59 -4.08
C THR A 17 5.08 22.90 -4.22
N MET A 18 6.32 22.96 -3.71
CA MET A 18 7.16 24.16 -3.75
C MET A 18 7.91 24.34 -5.08
N MET A 19 8.04 23.28 -5.87
CA MET A 19 8.62 23.38 -7.22
C MET A 19 7.76 24.30 -8.11
N ASP A 20 8.33 24.85 -9.18
CA ASP A 20 7.51 25.47 -10.23
C ASP A 20 6.93 24.41 -11.18
N ASP A 21 5.94 24.82 -11.99
CA ASP A 21 5.24 23.91 -12.91
C ASP A 21 6.17 23.29 -13.95
N ALA A 22 7.17 24.04 -14.43
CA ALA A 22 8.10 23.56 -15.44
C ALA A 22 9.03 22.48 -14.88
N THR A 23 9.50 22.67 -13.64
CA THR A 23 10.35 21.72 -12.92
C THR A 23 9.58 20.44 -12.62
N ARG A 24 8.36 20.54 -12.07
CA ARG A 24 7.49 19.37 -11.87
C ARG A 24 7.29 18.61 -13.17
N LYS A 25 6.92 19.31 -14.24
CA LYS A 25 6.69 18.70 -15.55
C LYS A 25 7.95 18.00 -16.06
N SER A 26 9.12 18.63 -15.97
CA SER A 26 10.38 18.01 -16.39
C SER A 26 10.69 16.74 -15.60
N VAL A 27 10.41 16.71 -14.30
CA VAL A 27 10.59 15.51 -13.48
C VAL A 27 9.59 14.43 -13.90
N SER A 28 8.29 14.75 -13.98
CA SER A 28 7.26 13.80 -14.41
C SER A 28 7.55 13.22 -15.80
N ASP A 29 7.90 14.05 -16.78
CA ASP A 29 8.26 13.63 -18.13
C ASP A 29 9.45 12.64 -18.10
N SER A 30 10.45 12.86 -17.25
CA SER A 30 11.60 11.95 -17.12
C SER A 30 11.21 10.59 -16.54
N TYR A 31 10.28 10.54 -15.59
CA TYR A 31 9.75 9.31 -15.03
C TYR A 31 8.85 8.58 -16.04
N HIS A 32 7.96 9.30 -16.71
CA HIS A 32 7.08 8.76 -17.75
C HIS A 32 7.88 8.20 -18.94
N ALA A 33 8.95 8.87 -19.36
CA ALA A 33 9.86 8.37 -20.40
C ALA A 33 10.56 7.07 -19.99
N ALA A 34 10.74 6.84 -18.70
CA ALA A 34 11.25 5.58 -18.13
C ALA A 34 10.14 4.56 -17.80
N GLY A 35 8.89 4.83 -18.18
CA GLY A 35 7.74 3.96 -17.89
C GLY A 35 7.34 3.90 -16.42
N LYS A 36 7.65 4.95 -15.63
CA LYS A 36 7.38 5.04 -14.19
C LYS A 36 6.27 6.03 -13.92
N THR A 37 5.47 5.76 -12.89
CA THR A 37 4.45 6.69 -12.38
C THR A 37 4.89 7.32 -11.05
N ILE A 38 4.50 8.57 -10.81
CA ILE A 38 4.69 9.30 -9.56
C ILE A 38 3.33 9.50 -8.89
N ARG A 39 3.19 9.04 -7.65
CA ARG A 39 1.94 9.10 -6.87
C ARG A 39 2.22 9.77 -5.52
N VAL A 40 1.17 10.32 -4.92
CA VAL A 40 1.21 10.75 -3.51
C VAL A 40 0.66 9.64 -2.63
N SER A 41 1.31 9.34 -1.50
CA SER A 41 0.73 8.46 -0.49
C SER A 41 -0.10 9.31 0.48
N MET A 42 -1.28 8.86 0.89
CA MET A 42 -2.12 9.57 1.86
C MET A 42 -2.16 8.82 3.20
N PHE A 43 -2.18 9.58 4.29
CA PHE A 43 -2.11 9.11 5.68
C PHE A 43 -0.71 8.60 6.11
N GLY A 44 -0.55 7.31 6.38
CA GLY A 44 0.59 6.70 7.05
C GLY A 44 0.40 6.60 8.58
N ALA A 45 1.40 6.05 9.26
CA ALA A 45 1.35 5.66 10.67
C ALA A 45 0.97 6.75 11.69
N THR A 46 1.02 8.03 11.30
CA THR A 46 0.78 9.18 12.19
C THR A 46 -0.61 9.81 12.03
N GLU A 47 -1.45 9.30 11.12
CA GLU A 47 -2.77 9.87 10.86
C GLU A 47 -3.90 8.84 10.89
N TYR A 48 -4.91 9.13 11.71
CA TYR A 48 -6.09 8.30 11.93
C TYR A 48 -7.33 9.12 11.55
N PRO A 49 -7.64 9.22 10.23
CA PRO A 49 -8.61 10.19 9.72
C PRO A 49 -10.02 9.89 10.25
N LEU A 50 -10.41 8.62 10.34
CA LEU A 50 -11.71 8.22 10.88
C LEU A 50 -11.83 8.57 12.37
N LEU A 51 -10.81 8.22 13.17
CA LEU A 51 -10.77 8.55 14.60
C LEU A 51 -10.85 10.07 14.85
N SER A 52 -10.32 10.86 13.93
CA SER A 52 -10.35 12.33 13.97
C SER A 52 -11.65 12.93 13.41
N GLY A 53 -12.63 12.11 13.04
CA GLY A 53 -13.93 12.55 12.50
C GLY A 53 -13.88 13.01 11.04
N GLY A 54 -12.87 12.60 10.28
CA GLY A 54 -12.71 12.93 8.88
C GLY A 54 -13.79 12.31 7.99
N ASP A 55 -14.33 13.10 7.07
CA ASP A 55 -15.27 12.63 6.05
C ASP A 55 -14.51 12.02 4.86
N PRO A 56 -14.67 10.72 4.55
CA PRO A 56 -13.98 10.07 3.43
C PRO A 56 -14.28 10.71 2.07
N VAL A 57 -15.46 11.33 1.88
CA VAL A 57 -15.81 12.02 0.63
C VAL A 57 -15.03 13.33 0.51
N ALA A 58 -15.03 14.15 1.56
CA ALA A 58 -14.29 15.41 1.58
C ALA A 58 -12.77 15.18 1.44
N ILE A 59 -12.23 14.17 2.13
CA ILE A 59 -10.82 13.77 2.03
C ILE A 59 -10.51 13.29 0.61
N GLY A 60 -11.30 12.36 0.06
CA GLY A 60 -11.10 11.83 -1.28
C GLY A 60 -11.08 12.91 -2.36
N ASN A 61 -12.01 13.87 -2.31
CA ASN A 61 -12.03 15.00 -3.23
C ASN A 61 -10.78 15.89 -3.07
N SER A 62 -10.38 16.19 -1.83
CA SER A 62 -9.21 17.04 -1.57
C SER A 62 -7.91 16.42 -2.10
N VAL A 63 -7.74 15.10 -1.95
CA VAL A 63 -6.60 14.37 -2.49
C VAL A 63 -6.66 14.31 -4.02
N ALA A 64 -7.83 14.07 -4.61
CA ALA A 64 -7.97 14.07 -6.06
C ALA A 64 -7.64 15.44 -6.68
N ASP A 65 -8.05 16.54 -6.02
CA ASP A 65 -7.68 17.90 -6.43
C ASP A 65 -6.18 18.13 -6.30
N PHE A 66 -5.55 17.62 -5.24
CA PHE A 66 -4.09 17.66 -5.08
C PHE A 66 -3.37 16.93 -6.23
N VAL A 67 -3.79 15.70 -6.53
CA VAL A 67 -3.23 14.88 -7.63
C VAL A 67 -3.31 15.63 -8.96
N LYS A 68 -4.48 16.19 -9.28
CA LYS A 68 -4.70 16.95 -10.53
C LYS A 68 -3.88 18.24 -10.56
N LYS A 69 -3.90 19.01 -9.47
CA LYS A 69 -3.21 20.30 -9.36
C LYS A 69 -1.70 20.14 -9.56
N TYR A 70 -1.12 19.08 -9.02
CA TYR A 70 0.32 18.87 -9.04
C TYR A 70 0.80 17.84 -10.08
N GLY A 71 -0.08 17.43 -11.00
CA GLY A 71 0.28 16.60 -12.15
C GLY A 71 0.83 15.22 -11.75
N LEU A 72 0.25 14.62 -10.71
CA LEU A 72 0.60 13.27 -10.26
C LEU A 72 -0.25 12.22 -10.99
N ASP A 73 0.26 11.00 -11.03
CA ASP A 73 -0.35 9.86 -11.74
C ASP A 73 -1.38 9.12 -10.88
N GLY A 74 -1.63 9.57 -9.67
CA GLY A 74 -2.62 8.99 -8.77
C GLY A 74 -2.20 9.01 -7.31
N VAL A 75 -2.71 8.05 -6.55
CA VAL A 75 -2.66 8.03 -5.09
C VAL A 75 -2.41 6.62 -4.55
N ASP A 76 -1.70 6.54 -3.44
CA ASP A 76 -1.56 5.35 -2.60
C ASP A 76 -2.23 5.59 -1.23
N VAL A 77 -3.18 4.74 -0.84
CA VAL A 77 -3.93 4.86 0.41
C VAL A 77 -3.22 4.04 1.51
N ASP A 78 -2.47 4.72 2.37
CA ASP A 78 -1.68 4.12 3.45
C ASP A 78 -2.43 4.22 4.79
N TYR A 79 -3.58 3.56 4.88
CA TYR A 79 -4.46 3.61 6.05
C TYR A 79 -4.05 2.58 7.11
N GLU A 80 -3.63 3.04 8.29
CA GLU A 80 -3.08 2.20 9.37
C GLU A 80 -3.88 2.20 10.69
N ASP A 81 -5.15 2.63 10.65
CA ASP A 81 -6.04 2.61 11.83
C ASP A 81 -6.59 1.21 12.11
N SER A 82 -5.74 0.32 12.63
CA SER A 82 -6.10 -1.06 13.01
C SER A 82 -7.28 -1.12 13.97
N GLY A 83 -7.43 -0.12 14.86
CA GLY A 83 -8.50 -0.08 15.86
C GLY A 83 -9.88 0.05 15.22
N SER A 84 -9.98 0.75 14.10
CA SER A 84 -11.24 0.91 13.35
C SER A 84 -11.81 -0.40 12.80
N PHE A 85 -10.97 -1.41 12.56
CA PHE A 85 -11.37 -2.74 12.07
C PHE A 85 -11.76 -3.71 13.19
N GLN A 86 -11.38 -3.42 14.43
CA GLN A 86 -11.62 -4.30 15.58
C GLN A 86 -13.03 -4.11 16.19
N THR A 87 -13.73 -3.03 15.82
CA THR A 87 -15.05 -2.76 16.38
C THR A 87 -16.11 -3.67 15.78
N ALA A 88 -17.07 -4.12 16.60
CA ALA A 88 -18.17 -4.97 16.13
C ALA A 88 -19.07 -4.26 15.11
N THR A 89 -19.20 -2.93 15.22
CA THR A 89 -19.97 -2.11 14.27
C THR A 89 -19.25 -1.88 12.95
N GLY A 90 -17.95 -2.19 12.87
CA GLY A 90 -17.10 -1.78 11.76
C GLY A 90 -16.91 -0.27 11.72
N GLY A 91 -16.10 0.20 10.77
CA GLY A 91 -15.92 1.63 10.53
C GLY A 91 -14.82 1.90 9.52
N GLY A 92 -13.67 1.25 9.70
CA GLY A 92 -12.55 1.36 8.76
C GLY A 92 -12.92 0.87 7.37
N GLU A 93 -13.70 -0.22 7.26
CA GLU A 93 -14.12 -0.77 5.97
C GLU A 93 -15.03 0.20 5.22
N ASP A 94 -16.05 0.75 5.87
CA ASP A 94 -17.02 1.64 5.24
C ASP A 94 -16.37 2.99 4.87
N PHE A 95 -15.43 3.46 5.70
CA PHE A 95 -14.60 4.63 5.40
C PHE A 95 -13.77 4.39 4.13
N LEU A 96 -13.03 3.28 4.05
CA LEU A 96 -12.19 2.96 2.89
C LEU A 96 -13.03 2.72 1.63
N ILE A 97 -14.16 2.01 1.73
CA ILE A 97 -15.08 1.79 0.60
C ILE A 97 -15.57 3.14 0.03
N THR A 98 -15.98 4.06 0.89
CA THR A 98 -16.46 5.39 0.49
C THR A 98 -15.33 6.23 -0.10
N LEU A 99 -14.15 6.20 0.53
CA LEU A 99 -12.96 6.89 0.07
C LEU A 99 -12.53 6.40 -1.31
N THR A 100 -12.39 5.09 -1.52
CA THR A 100 -11.99 4.48 -2.80
C THR A 100 -12.99 4.81 -3.90
N LYS A 101 -14.30 4.74 -3.64
CA LYS A 101 -15.34 5.14 -4.61
C LYS A 101 -15.19 6.61 -5.02
N THR A 102 -14.96 7.48 -4.03
CA THR A 102 -14.77 8.92 -4.25
C THR A 102 -13.51 9.19 -5.08
N LEU A 103 -12.38 8.61 -4.68
CA LEU A 103 -11.11 8.74 -5.39
C LEU A 103 -11.24 8.23 -6.82
N ARG A 104 -11.81 7.05 -7.05
CA ARG A 104 -11.94 6.47 -8.39
C ARG A 104 -12.87 7.29 -9.29
N ALA A 105 -13.96 7.83 -8.75
CA ALA A 105 -14.84 8.73 -9.49
C ALA A 105 -14.11 10.02 -9.91
N ALA A 106 -13.26 10.57 -9.05
CA ALA A 106 -12.51 11.78 -9.33
C ALA A 106 -11.22 11.54 -10.15
N LEU A 107 -10.64 10.34 -10.08
CA LEU A 107 -9.39 9.89 -10.69
C LEU A 107 -9.63 8.60 -11.51
N PRO A 108 -10.26 8.72 -12.70
CA PRO A 108 -10.68 7.56 -13.48
C PRO A 108 -9.51 6.72 -14.02
N SER A 109 -9.69 5.41 -14.03
CA SER A 109 -8.81 4.47 -14.74
C SER A 109 -9.04 4.57 -16.26
N PRO A 110 -8.03 4.33 -17.12
CA PRO A 110 -6.64 4.00 -16.79
C PRO A 110 -5.72 5.22 -16.60
N GLN A 111 -6.28 6.43 -16.59
CA GLN A 111 -5.48 7.65 -16.49
C GLN A 111 -4.76 7.78 -15.14
N TYR A 112 -5.42 7.37 -14.05
CA TYR A 112 -4.87 7.44 -12.70
C TYR A 112 -4.79 6.07 -12.04
N VAL A 113 -3.69 5.86 -11.32
CA VAL A 113 -3.43 4.65 -10.53
C VAL A 113 -3.80 4.88 -9.08
N ILE A 114 -4.68 4.04 -8.54
CA ILE A 114 -5.09 4.02 -7.13
C ILE A 114 -4.60 2.73 -6.52
N THR A 115 -3.69 2.84 -5.55
CA THR A 115 -3.22 1.71 -4.75
C THR A 115 -3.55 1.89 -3.30
N HIS A 116 -3.45 0.81 -2.54
CA HIS A 116 -3.55 0.85 -1.09
C HIS A 116 -2.32 0.15 -0.51
N ALA A 117 -1.87 0.55 0.68
CA ALA A 117 -0.76 -0.06 1.39
C ALA A 117 -1.20 -0.74 2.71
N PRO A 118 -2.14 -1.70 2.67
CA PRO A 118 -2.63 -2.37 3.87
C PRO A 118 -1.52 -3.15 4.58
N GLN A 119 -1.59 -3.22 5.91
CA GLN A 119 -0.80 -4.18 6.67
C GLN A 119 -1.32 -5.61 6.40
N ALA A 120 -0.43 -6.60 6.26
CA ALA A 120 -0.83 -7.98 5.96
C ALA A 120 -1.93 -8.54 6.88
N PRO A 121 -1.95 -8.27 8.20
CA PRO A 121 -3.03 -8.64 9.10
C PRO A 121 -4.43 -8.23 8.65
N TYR A 122 -4.59 -7.13 7.90
CA TYR A 122 -5.91 -6.65 7.46
C TYR A 122 -6.61 -7.61 6.50
N PHE A 123 -5.93 -8.65 6.02
CA PHE A 123 -6.49 -9.74 5.23
C PHE A 123 -6.77 -11.01 6.05
N THR A 124 -6.65 -10.96 7.37
CA THR A 124 -6.76 -12.17 8.20
C THR A 124 -8.14 -12.80 8.14
N THR A 125 -8.17 -14.13 8.14
CA THR A 125 -9.38 -14.94 8.30
C THR A 125 -9.63 -15.32 9.76
N ALA A 126 -8.75 -14.92 10.68
CA ALA A 126 -8.94 -15.08 12.11
C ALA A 126 -9.92 -14.02 12.64
N SER A 127 -10.32 -14.13 13.92
CA SER A 127 -11.37 -13.30 14.52
C SER A 127 -10.92 -11.88 14.91
N ASN A 128 -9.73 -11.44 14.51
CA ASN A 128 -9.15 -10.14 14.89
C ASN A 128 -9.97 -8.97 14.33
N TYR A 129 -10.54 -9.15 13.14
CA TYR A 129 -11.35 -8.14 12.45
C TYR A 129 -12.72 -8.74 12.10
N PRO A 130 -13.73 -8.59 12.97
CA PRO A 130 -15.01 -9.29 12.85
C PRO A 130 -15.79 -8.93 11.57
N ASN A 131 -15.48 -7.79 10.94
CA ASN A 131 -16.09 -7.32 9.71
C ASN A 131 -15.25 -7.57 8.45
N GLY A 132 -14.15 -8.31 8.58
CA GLY A 132 -13.31 -8.77 7.48
C GLY A 132 -12.28 -7.77 6.97
N ALA A 133 -12.22 -6.53 7.51
CA ALA A 133 -11.22 -5.53 7.16
C ALA A 133 -11.00 -5.41 5.64
N TYR A 134 -9.77 -5.64 5.14
CA TYR A 134 -9.47 -5.51 3.73
C TYR A 134 -10.05 -6.63 2.84
N LEU A 135 -10.47 -7.77 3.40
CA LEU A 135 -11.26 -8.75 2.64
C LEU A 135 -12.63 -8.16 2.25
N LYS A 136 -13.28 -7.42 3.17
CA LYS A 136 -14.52 -6.71 2.87
C LYS A 136 -14.29 -5.55 1.89
N VAL A 137 -13.23 -4.75 2.11
CA VAL A 137 -12.87 -3.66 1.17
C VAL A 137 -12.64 -4.20 -0.25
N HIS A 138 -11.87 -5.28 -0.39
CA HIS A 138 -11.63 -5.90 -1.69
C HIS A 138 -12.92 -6.43 -2.33
N LYS A 139 -13.79 -7.09 -1.55
CA LYS A 139 -15.06 -7.59 -2.06
C LYS A 139 -15.96 -6.47 -2.62
N GLU A 140 -15.97 -5.30 -1.97
CA GLU A 140 -16.90 -4.21 -2.29
C GLU A 140 -16.36 -3.22 -3.34
N VAL A 141 -15.04 -2.98 -3.36
CA VAL A 141 -14.39 -1.98 -4.23
C VAL A 141 -13.03 -2.41 -4.77
N GLY A 142 -12.69 -3.69 -4.67
CA GLY A 142 -11.39 -4.21 -5.12
C GLY A 142 -11.16 -4.14 -6.62
N ASP A 143 -12.20 -3.96 -7.42
CA ASP A 143 -12.13 -3.65 -8.86
C ASP A 143 -11.70 -2.21 -9.13
N MET A 144 -11.95 -1.29 -8.20
CA MET A 144 -11.55 0.12 -8.27
C MET A 144 -10.11 0.36 -7.80
N ILE A 145 -9.46 -0.63 -7.18
CA ILE A 145 -8.08 -0.58 -6.68
C ILE A 145 -7.17 -1.32 -7.66
N ASP A 146 -6.11 -0.66 -8.14
CA ASP A 146 -5.21 -1.25 -9.14
C ASP A 146 -4.38 -2.40 -8.54
N PHE A 147 -3.77 -2.18 -7.37
CA PHE A 147 -3.05 -3.21 -6.60
C PHE A 147 -2.81 -2.78 -5.13
N TYR A 148 -2.37 -3.73 -4.31
CA TYR A 148 -2.09 -3.58 -2.89
C TYR A 148 -0.60 -3.69 -2.60
N ASN A 149 0.02 -2.61 -2.13
CA ASN A 149 1.37 -2.59 -1.57
C ASN A 149 1.35 -3.17 -0.14
N ILE A 150 1.09 -4.46 0.00
CA ILE A 150 0.85 -5.09 1.30
C ILE A 150 2.11 -5.04 2.17
N GLN A 151 2.00 -4.47 3.37
CA GLN A 151 3.10 -4.36 4.30
C GLN A 151 3.30 -5.68 5.07
N PHE A 152 4.30 -6.47 4.68
CA PHE A 152 4.70 -7.72 5.35
C PHE A 152 5.80 -7.48 6.40
N TYR A 153 5.62 -6.45 7.24
CA TYR A 153 6.55 -6.02 8.28
C TYR A 153 5.81 -5.25 9.38
N ASN A 154 6.45 -5.06 10.54
CA ASN A 154 5.89 -4.43 11.75
C ASN A 154 4.72 -5.18 12.43
N GLN A 155 4.58 -6.49 12.20
CA GLN A 155 3.43 -7.28 12.68
C GLN A 155 3.74 -8.25 13.83
N GLY A 156 5.02 -8.44 14.15
CA GLY A 156 5.48 -9.33 15.21
C GLY A 156 6.84 -9.91 14.90
N ALA A 157 7.64 -10.23 15.93
CA ALA A 157 8.93 -10.89 15.72
C ALA A 157 8.71 -12.27 15.09
N GLY A 158 9.49 -12.61 14.07
CA GLY A 158 9.35 -13.85 13.30
C GLY A 158 8.24 -13.84 12.26
N TYR A 159 7.47 -12.75 12.13
CA TYR A 159 6.34 -12.71 11.21
C TYR A 159 6.83 -12.29 9.81
N TYR A 160 6.61 -13.15 8.83
CA TYR A 160 7.01 -12.95 7.43
C TYR A 160 8.52 -12.76 7.23
N GLU A 161 9.37 -13.23 8.15
CA GLU A 161 10.83 -13.03 8.11
C GLU A 161 11.58 -14.06 7.25
N ASP A 162 10.86 -15.04 6.71
CA ASP A 162 11.39 -16.02 5.78
C ASP A 162 10.39 -16.31 4.65
N CYS A 163 10.83 -17.12 3.68
CA CYS A 163 10.02 -17.45 2.52
C CYS A 163 8.75 -18.23 2.86
N ALA A 164 8.80 -19.12 3.87
CA ALA A 164 7.66 -19.94 4.26
C ALA A 164 6.59 -19.08 4.93
N GLY A 165 6.99 -18.21 5.86
CA GLY A 165 6.11 -17.25 6.53
C GLY A 165 5.53 -16.22 5.58
N LEU A 166 6.32 -15.75 4.62
CA LEU A 166 5.88 -14.75 3.64
C LEU A 166 4.86 -15.34 2.64
N PHE A 167 5.10 -16.53 2.11
CA PHE A 167 4.29 -17.07 1.01
C PHE A 167 3.31 -18.16 1.41
N ASP A 168 3.68 -19.06 2.32
CA ASP A 168 2.98 -20.33 2.47
C ASP A 168 2.12 -20.41 3.72
N LYS A 169 2.62 -19.88 4.85
CA LYS A 169 1.93 -19.98 6.13
C LYS A 169 2.14 -18.75 7.00
N SER A 170 1.08 -17.96 7.14
CA SER A 170 1.02 -16.86 8.10
C SER A 170 1.11 -17.33 9.55
N PRO A 171 1.48 -16.42 10.48
CA PRO A 171 1.35 -16.65 11.91
C PRO A 171 -0.10 -16.95 12.33
N ASP A 172 -0.29 -17.86 13.29
CA ASP A 172 -1.64 -18.27 13.74
C ASP A 172 -2.49 -17.10 14.25
N PHE A 173 -1.87 -16.09 14.89
CA PHE A 173 -2.58 -14.92 15.40
C PHE A 173 -3.20 -14.05 14.29
N PHE A 174 -2.63 -14.11 13.09
CA PHE A 174 -3.14 -13.44 11.89
C PHE A 174 -3.27 -14.46 10.76
N ALA A 175 -3.92 -15.60 11.02
CA ALA A 175 -4.07 -16.66 10.04
C ALA A 175 -4.67 -16.14 8.72
N GLY A 176 -4.23 -16.70 7.60
CA GLY A 176 -4.72 -16.37 6.27
C GLY A 176 -3.98 -15.22 5.56
N THR A 177 -2.85 -14.77 6.08
CA THR A 177 -2.22 -13.50 5.65
C THR A 177 -0.88 -13.63 4.93
N SER A 178 -0.41 -14.84 4.64
CA SER A 178 0.72 -15.02 3.71
C SER A 178 0.25 -14.79 2.27
N VAL A 179 1.17 -14.56 1.33
CA VAL A 179 0.82 -14.23 -0.07
C VAL A 179 -0.16 -15.26 -0.68
N ASN A 180 0.09 -16.56 -0.49
CA ASN A 180 -0.79 -17.59 -1.07
C ASN A 180 -2.12 -17.68 -0.33
N GLU A 181 -2.14 -17.45 0.97
CA GLU A 181 -3.38 -17.47 1.76
C GLU A 181 -4.28 -16.26 1.45
N ILE A 182 -3.69 -15.07 1.26
CA ILE A 182 -4.42 -13.87 0.81
C ILE A 182 -5.00 -14.11 -0.59
N ALA A 183 -4.21 -14.69 -1.50
CA ALA A 183 -4.69 -15.03 -2.83
C ALA A 183 -5.84 -16.07 -2.79
N ALA A 184 -5.71 -17.09 -1.94
CA ALA A 184 -6.76 -18.09 -1.72
C ALA A 184 -8.04 -17.50 -1.09
N SER A 185 -7.92 -16.36 -0.40
CA SER A 185 -9.05 -15.61 0.17
C SER A 185 -9.77 -14.71 -0.85
N GLY A 186 -9.36 -14.76 -2.13
CA GLY A 186 -10.06 -14.14 -3.24
C GLY A 186 -9.41 -12.88 -3.83
N ILE A 187 -8.24 -12.46 -3.32
CA ILE A 187 -7.50 -11.35 -3.88
C ILE A 187 -6.72 -11.87 -5.10
N PRO A 188 -6.84 -11.28 -6.30
CA PRO A 188 -6.03 -11.69 -7.43
C PRO A 188 -4.54 -11.52 -7.12
N ILE A 189 -3.74 -12.56 -7.36
CA ILE A 189 -2.33 -12.58 -6.94
C ILE A 189 -1.50 -11.48 -7.63
N GLU A 190 -1.88 -11.10 -8.85
CA GLU A 190 -1.30 -9.99 -9.60
C GLU A 190 -1.58 -8.61 -8.97
N LYS A 191 -2.55 -8.52 -8.04
CA LYS A 191 -2.79 -7.32 -7.22
C LYS A 191 -2.00 -7.34 -5.92
N ILE A 192 -1.33 -8.43 -5.55
CA ILE A 192 -0.54 -8.52 -4.33
C ILE A 192 0.89 -8.06 -4.62
N VAL A 193 1.26 -6.89 -4.12
CA VAL A 193 2.64 -6.38 -4.15
C VAL A 193 3.27 -6.58 -2.77
N ILE A 194 4.43 -7.23 -2.74
CA ILE A 194 5.12 -7.61 -1.49
C ILE A 194 5.91 -6.42 -0.95
N GLY A 195 5.38 -5.79 0.11
CA GLY A 195 6.04 -4.70 0.83
C GLY A 195 7.03 -5.20 1.88
N LYS A 196 8.28 -4.72 1.83
CA LYS A 196 9.34 -5.03 2.79
C LYS A 196 10.14 -3.79 3.20
N PRO A 197 10.78 -3.79 4.38
CA PRO A 197 11.69 -2.71 4.74
C PRO A 197 12.92 -2.69 3.84
N GLY A 198 13.39 -1.48 3.48
CA GLY A 198 14.51 -1.24 2.60
C GLY A 198 15.85 -1.55 3.26
N GLY A 199 15.99 -1.17 4.53
CA GLY A 199 17.15 -1.52 5.34
C GLY A 199 16.83 -1.73 6.82
N PRO A 200 17.84 -2.12 7.62
CA PRO A 200 17.73 -2.17 9.07
C PRO A 200 17.30 -0.81 9.63
N GLY A 201 16.20 -0.79 10.40
CA GLY A 201 15.66 0.43 11.00
C GLY A 201 14.49 1.07 10.24
N ASP A 202 14.21 0.65 9.00
CA ASP A 202 13.00 1.06 8.29
C ASP A 202 11.75 0.29 8.77
N GLY A 203 11.94 -0.78 9.54
CA GLY A 203 10.89 -1.53 10.23
C GLY A 203 11.45 -2.23 11.46
N ASN A 204 10.56 -2.59 12.38
CA ASN A 204 10.88 -3.24 13.65
C ASN A 204 11.03 -4.76 13.51
N ASN A 205 10.36 -5.39 12.54
CA ASN A 205 10.38 -6.83 12.26
C ASN A 205 9.96 -7.10 10.79
N GLY A 206 9.98 -8.36 10.35
CA GLY A 206 9.64 -8.71 8.97
C GLY A 206 10.75 -8.43 7.96
N ILE A 207 11.97 -8.20 8.43
CA ILE A 207 13.15 -7.90 7.62
C ILE A 207 13.60 -9.15 6.85
N MET A 208 13.83 -8.99 5.55
CA MET A 208 14.47 -9.99 4.70
C MET A 208 15.49 -9.27 3.82
N THR A 209 16.58 -9.93 3.43
CA THR A 209 17.50 -9.32 2.45
C THR A 209 16.83 -9.28 1.07
N PRO A 210 17.18 -8.33 0.20
CA PRO A 210 16.67 -8.31 -1.18
C PRO A 210 16.92 -9.62 -1.92
N ALA A 211 18.08 -10.24 -1.72
CA ALA A 211 18.40 -11.52 -2.34
C ALA A 211 17.49 -12.66 -1.85
N ASP A 212 17.16 -12.69 -0.56
CA ASP A 212 16.24 -13.69 0.00
C ASP A 212 14.81 -13.49 -0.52
N ILE A 213 14.35 -12.23 -0.61
CA ILE A 213 13.04 -11.90 -1.20
C ILE A 213 12.98 -12.37 -2.67
N GLY A 214 13.99 -12.02 -3.46
CA GLY A 214 14.06 -12.40 -4.88
C GLY A 214 14.18 -13.91 -5.09
N SER A 215 14.98 -14.59 -4.26
CA SER A 215 15.11 -16.05 -4.29
C SER A 215 13.78 -16.72 -3.91
N CYS A 216 13.10 -16.20 -2.89
CA CYS A 216 11.79 -16.68 -2.49
C CYS A 216 10.79 -16.54 -3.64
N ILE A 217 10.61 -15.35 -4.20
CA ILE A 217 9.68 -15.12 -5.32
C ILE A 217 10.00 -16.03 -6.52
N SER A 218 11.28 -16.17 -6.86
CA SER A 218 11.71 -17.03 -7.98
C SER A 218 11.43 -18.53 -7.74
N SER A 219 11.31 -18.95 -6.48
CA SER A 219 11.00 -20.34 -6.12
C SER A 219 9.50 -20.67 -6.22
N LYS A 220 8.63 -19.67 -6.35
CA LYS A 220 7.17 -19.84 -6.33
C LYS A 220 6.62 -19.97 -7.75
N GLY A 221 5.69 -20.91 -7.94
CA GLY A 221 5.05 -21.15 -9.25
C GLY A 221 4.02 -20.09 -9.63
N ASN A 222 3.54 -19.33 -8.65
CA ASN A 222 2.59 -18.23 -8.81
C ASN A 222 3.30 -16.89 -8.59
N LYS A 223 2.99 -15.91 -9.44
CA LYS A 223 3.67 -14.61 -9.44
C LYS A 223 2.82 -13.55 -8.75
N ALA A 224 3.33 -13.02 -7.64
CA ALA A 224 2.84 -11.77 -7.06
C ALA A 224 2.94 -10.63 -8.08
N GLY A 225 2.13 -9.57 -7.91
CA GLY A 225 2.12 -8.41 -8.79
C GLY A 225 3.41 -7.58 -8.80
N GLY A 226 4.21 -7.65 -7.73
CA GLY A 226 5.39 -6.83 -7.59
C GLY A 226 6.07 -6.91 -6.23
N VAL A 227 7.08 -6.06 -6.05
CA VAL A 227 7.70 -5.75 -4.75
C VAL A 227 7.60 -4.25 -4.47
N MET A 228 7.41 -3.92 -3.20
CA MET A 228 7.43 -2.55 -2.67
C MET A 228 8.46 -2.50 -1.54
N ALA A 229 9.13 -1.34 -1.41
CA ALA A 229 10.07 -1.12 -0.33
C ALA A 229 9.74 0.14 0.46
N TRP A 230 9.71 0.02 1.79
CA TRP A 230 9.78 1.14 2.69
C TRP A 230 11.20 1.24 3.25
N GLN A 231 12.06 2.17 2.85
CA GLN A 231 11.79 3.29 1.96
C GLN A 231 12.94 3.53 0.96
N LEU A 232 12.68 4.40 -0.02
CA LEU A 232 13.59 4.68 -1.13
C LEU A 232 15.04 5.01 -0.72
N SER A 233 15.24 5.68 0.42
CA SER A 233 16.60 6.04 0.89
C SER A 233 17.50 4.83 1.15
N HIS A 234 16.92 3.66 1.42
CA HIS A 234 17.65 2.40 1.64
C HIS A 234 17.29 1.33 0.60
N ALA A 235 16.32 1.60 -0.29
CA ALA A 235 15.83 0.67 -1.31
C ALA A 235 15.93 1.28 -2.72
N GLY A 236 17.17 1.52 -3.17
CA GLY A 236 17.47 2.00 -4.52
C GLY A 236 17.23 0.97 -5.62
N ALA A 237 17.69 1.27 -6.84
CA ALA A 237 17.50 0.41 -8.01
C ALA A 237 18.04 -1.01 -7.81
N ASP A 238 19.21 -1.16 -7.18
CA ASP A 238 19.84 -2.46 -6.92
C ASP A 238 19.03 -3.31 -5.93
N TRP A 239 18.45 -2.66 -4.92
CA TRP A 239 17.55 -3.32 -3.97
C TRP A 239 16.35 -3.90 -4.72
N ILE A 240 15.68 -3.09 -5.55
CA ILE A 240 14.50 -3.53 -6.31
C ILE A 240 14.87 -4.61 -7.32
N ALA A 241 16.01 -4.49 -7.99
CA ALA A 241 16.50 -5.48 -8.95
C ALA A 241 16.76 -6.84 -8.30
N ALA A 242 17.33 -6.86 -7.09
CA ALA A 242 17.53 -8.08 -6.33
C ALA A 242 16.21 -8.64 -5.77
N ALA A 243 15.38 -7.78 -5.17
CA ALA A 243 14.14 -8.19 -4.50
C ALA A 243 13.08 -8.73 -5.45
N LYS A 244 12.96 -8.19 -6.67
CA LYS A 244 11.91 -8.63 -7.60
C LYS A 244 12.09 -10.08 -8.09
N GLY A 245 13.29 -10.64 -7.98
CA GLY A 245 13.58 -12.00 -8.45
C GLY A 245 13.13 -12.23 -9.90
N GLY A 246 12.37 -13.31 -10.11
CA GLY A 246 11.85 -13.74 -11.42
C GLY A 246 10.52 -13.12 -11.87
N LEU A 247 10.09 -11.99 -11.28
CA LEU A 247 8.90 -11.25 -11.76
C LEU A 247 9.09 -10.71 -13.17
#